data_AF-A0A7C3T2V0-F1
#
_entry.id   AF-A0A7C3T2V0-F1
#
_cell.length_a   1.000
_cell.length_b   1.000
_cell.length_c   1.000
_cell.angle_alpha   90.00
_cell.angle_beta   90.00
_cell.angle_gamma   90.00
#
_symmetry.space_group_name_H-M   'P 1'
#
loop_
_entity.id
_entity.type
_entity.pdbx_description
1 polymer ?
#
loop_
_entity_poly.entity_id
_entity_poly.type
_entity_poly.pdbx_seq_one_letter_code
_entity_poly.pdbx_strand_id
1 'polypeptide(L)'
;MICPQCGAENPDNAQFCTLCAAKLEPLLPESAPGERRRVSAGEWRGEDLLVTRPSKAVQKKMVAFRVKLTVASILVAAVVAWLVLSLTVWANPSPSKVSSKLIEALNDRSRADFASLFREEERASAESMYEGLIRELGAAGAYRDVKFRVVKPDNYTAYAHLESGSVTLGDGTVVNIQSSDNLVVYLESHGGKWYARTLQTRLLP
;
A
#
# COMPACT_ATOMS: atom_id res chain seq x y z
N MET A 1 -5.33 -44.05 -22.05
CA MET A 1 -6.64 -44.43 -21.45
C MET A 1 -7.64 -43.27 -21.48
N ILE A 2 -8.94 -43.56 -21.62
CA ILE A 2 -10.00 -42.53 -21.70
C ILE A 2 -10.68 -42.37 -20.34
N CYS A 3 -10.86 -41.13 -19.88
CA CYS A 3 -11.53 -40.85 -18.61
C CYS A 3 -13.03 -41.20 -18.69
N PRO A 4 -13.57 -42.03 -17.79
CA PRO A 4 -14.99 -42.41 -17.82
C PRO A 4 -15.94 -41.27 -17.41
N GLN A 5 -15.43 -40.22 -16.75
CA GLN A 5 -16.23 -39.08 -16.30
C GLN A 5 -16.40 -38.00 -17.39
N CYS A 6 -15.36 -37.70 -18.15
CA CYS A 6 -15.38 -36.58 -19.10
C CYS A 6 -14.97 -36.94 -20.54
N GLY A 7 -14.55 -38.19 -20.80
CA GLY A 7 -14.13 -38.63 -22.12
C GLY A 7 -12.75 -38.14 -22.59
N ALA A 8 -11.99 -37.44 -21.74
CA ALA A 8 -10.65 -36.97 -22.12
C ALA A 8 -9.65 -38.12 -22.26
N GLU A 9 -8.77 -38.03 -23.25
CA GLU A 9 -7.69 -38.98 -23.48
C GLU A 9 -6.48 -38.63 -22.59
N ASN A 10 -6.00 -39.61 -21.82
CA ASN A 10 -4.93 -39.45 -20.83
C ASN A 10 -3.85 -40.52 -21.06
N PRO A 11 -2.58 -40.25 -20.68
CA PRO A 11 -1.52 -41.27 -20.76
C PRO A 11 -1.85 -42.48 -19.88
N ASP A 12 -1.39 -43.66 -20.28
CA ASP A 12 -1.83 -44.94 -19.69
C ASP A 12 -1.43 -45.15 -18.22
N ASN A 13 -0.50 -44.34 -17.72
CA ASN A 13 -0.06 -44.32 -16.32
C ASN A 13 -0.59 -43.11 -15.52
N ALA A 14 -1.52 -42.32 -16.07
CA ALA A 14 -2.10 -41.18 -15.39
C ALA A 14 -2.97 -41.65 -14.21
N GLN A 15 -2.65 -41.16 -12.99
CA GLN A 15 -3.47 -41.44 -11.80
C GLN A 15 -4.72 -40.56 -11.72
N PHE A 16 -4.72 -39.41 -12.42
CA PHE A 16 -5.80 -38.44 -12.44
C PHE A 16 -5.98 -37.91 -13.85
N CYS A 17 -7.22 -37.58 -14.21
CA CYS A 17 -7.52 -36.96 -15.49
C CYS A 17 -6.99 -35.51 -15.53
N THR A 18 -6.28 -35.15 -16.59
CA THR A 18 -5.73 -33.80 -16.79
C THR A 18 -6.79 -32.72 -16.96
N LEU A 19 -8.01 -33.09 -17.37
CA LEU A 19 -9.07 -32.14 -17.68
C LEU A 19 -10.05 -31.92 -16.52
N CYS A 20 -10.49 -33.00 -15.84
CA CYS A 20 -11.50 -32.92 -14.78
C CYS A 20 -10.97 -33.33 -13.39
N ALA A 21 -9.71 -33.71 -13.28
CA ALA A 21 -9.06 -34.19 -12.04
C ALA A 21 -9.69 -35.45 -11.41
N ALA A 22 -10.60 -36.14 -12.11
CA ALA A 22 -11.14 -37.41 -11.64
C ALA A 22 -10.03 -38.47 -11.55
N LYS A 23 -10.02 -39.26 -10.46
CA LYS A 23 -9.05 -40.34 -10.27
C LYS A 23 -9.30 -41.44 -11.30
N LEU A 24 -8.24 -41.86 -11.99
CA LEU A 24 -8.26 -42.95 -12.96
C LEU A 24 -7.76 -44.21 -12.24
N GLU A 25 -8.57 -45.26 -12.23
CA GLU A 25 -8.16 -46.55 -11.68
C GLU A 25 -7.21 -47.23 -12.68
N PRO A 26 -5.93 -47.46 -12.30
CA PRO A 26 -5.05 -48.24 -13.15
C PRO A 26 -5.59 -49.66 -13.21
N LEU A 27 -5.76 -50.18 -14.43
CA LEU A 27 -6.01 -51.59 -14.67
C LEU A 27 -4.75 -52.37 -14.26
N LEU A 28 -4.59 -52.62 -12.97
CA LEU A 28 -3.54 -53.51 -12.50
C LEU A 28 -3.86 -54.91 -13.03
N PRO A 29 -2.87 -55.60 -13.64
CA PRO A 29 -3.06 -56.99 -14.03
C PRO A 29 -3.37 -57.80 -12.78
N GLU A 30 -4.47 -58.54 -12.85
CA GLU A 30 -4.97 -59.43 -11.80
C GLU A 30 -3.85 -60.42 -11.45
N SER A 31 -3.14 -60.15 -10.35
CA SER A 31 -2.01 -60.97 -9.93
C SER A 31 -2.54 -62.32 -9.45
N ALA A 32 -2.07 -63.39 -10.09
CA ALA A 32 -2.39 -64.78 -9.77
C ALA A 32 -2.28 -65.10 -8.26
N PRO A 33 -3.13 -66.00 -7.74
CA PRO A 33 -3.11 -66.37 -6.33
C PRO A 33 -1.93 -67.31 -6.06
N GLY A 34 -0.89 -66.82 -5.40
CA GLY A 34 0.03 -67.68 -4.65
C GLY A 34 1.52 -67.48 -4.90
N GLU A 35 2.06 -66.31 -4.59
CA GLU A 35 3.49 -66.19 -4.28
C GLU A 35 3.62 -65.64 -2.86
N ARG A 36 3.84 -66.52 -1.88
CA ARG A 36 4.16 -66.10 -0.51
C ARG A 36 5.56 -65.50 -0.52
N ARG A 37 5.63 -64.18 -0.75
CA ARG A 37 6.85 -63.39 -0.60
C ARG A 37 7.44 -63.65 0.79
N ARG A 38 8.57 -64.35 0.84
CA ARG A 38 9.33 -64.53 2.09
C ARG A 38 9.92 -63.17 2.45
N VAL A 39 9.30 -62.55 3.44
CA VAL A 39 9.81 -61.35 4.09
C VAL A 39 11.14 -61.71 4.74
N SER A 40 12.20 -61.02 4.33
CA SER A 40 13.55 -61.26 4.85
C SER A 40 13.64 -60.80 6.32
N ALA A 41 14.44 -61.48 7.14
CA ALA A 41 14.53 -61.26 8.59
C ALA A 41 15.09 -59.87 9.03
N GLY A 42 15.33 -58.96 8.09
CA GLY A 42 15.70 -57.56 8.35
C GLY A 42 14.72 -56.54 7.76
N GLU A 43 13.63 -57.00 7.13
CA GLU A 43 12.58 -56.14 6.63
C GLU A 43 11.73 -55.72 7.84
N TRP A 44 12.12 -54.60 8.46
CA TRP A 44 11.32 -53.88 9.44
C TRP A 44 9.92 -53.69 8.85
N ARG A 45 9.01 -54.60 9.18
CA ARG A 45 7.59 -54.27 9.17
C ARG A 45 7.50 -53.13 10.17
N GLY A 46 7.16 -51.94 9.69
CA GLY A 46 6.70 -50.87 10.55
C GLY A 46 5.42 -51.35 11.22
N GLU A 47 5.56 -52.29 12.16
CA GLU A 47 4.53 -52.74 13.07
C GLU A 47 4.10 -51.49 13.79
N ASP A 48 2.91 -51.04 13.39
CA ASP A 48 1.97 -50.32 14.23
C ASP A 48 2.69 -49.44 15.24
N LEU A 49 3.35 -48.41 14.70
CA LEU A 49 3.89 -47.26 15.43
C LEU A 49 2.98 -47.05 16.62
N LEU A 50 3.46 -47.42 17.82
CA LEU A 50 2.70 -47.35 19.06
C LEU A 50 2.14 -45.94 19.17
N VAL A 51 0.91 -45.73 18.71
CA VAL A 51 0.21 -44.46 18.82
C VAL A 51 -0.16 -44.39 20.28
N THR A 52 0.83 -43.99 21.09
CA THR A 52 0.67 -43.74 22.50
C THR A 52 -0.40 -42.66 22.59
N ARG A 53 -1.61 -43.07 22.98
CA ARG A 53 -2.70 -42.12 23.17
C ARG A 53 -2.22 -41.14 24.24
N PRO A 54 -2.16 -39.83 23.95
CA PRO A 54 -1.70 -38.86 24.93
C PRO A 54 -2.59 -38.95 26.16
N SER A 55 -1.99 -38.90 27.35
CA SER A 55 -2.75 -38.93 28.60
C SER A 55 -3.75 -37.76 28.66
N LYS A 56 -4.86 -37.93 29.40
CA LYS A 56 -5.88 -36.87 29.57
C LYS A 56 -5.28 -35.54 30.03
N ALA A 57 -4.22 -35.58 30.85
CA ALA A 57 -3.49 -34.41 31.30
C ALA A 57 -2.76 -33.69 30.16
N VAL A 58 -2.13 -34.45 29.25
CA VAL A 58 -1.49 -33.91 28.04
C VAL A 58 -2.54 -33.32 27.10
N GLN A 59 -3.66 -34.01 26.88
CA GLN A 59 -4.76 -33.47 26.05
C GLN A 59 -5.27 -32.13 26.58
N LYS A 60 -5.50 -31.99 27.89
CA LYS A 60 -5.94 -30.73 28.50
C LYS A 60 -4.91 -29.62 28.32
N LYS A 61 -3.61 -29.92 28.47
CA LYS A 61 -2.53 -28.95 28.21
C LYS A 61 -2.45 -28.55 26.74
N MET A 62 -2.61 -29.49 25.81
CA MET A 62 -2.61 -29.20 24.38
C MET A 62 -3.79 -28.30 23.98
N VAL A 63 -4.99 -28.54 24.53
CA VAL A 63 -6.15 -27.66 24.29
C VAL A 63 -5.90 -26.26 24.84
N ALA A 64 -5.41 -26.15 26.09
CA ALA A 64 -5.08 -24.85 26.68
C ALA A 64 -4.00 -24.10 25.88
N PHE A 65 -3.00 -24.82 25.37
CA PHE A 65 -1.96 -24.23 24.53
C PHE A 65 -2.50 -23.75 23.18
N ARG A 66 -3.35 -24.54 22.51
CA ARG A 66 -4.01 -24.13 21.26
C ARG A 66 -4.87 -22.89 21.45
N VAL A 67 -5.67 -22.83 22.53
CA VAL A 67 -6.48 -21.64 22.84
C VAL A 67 -5.60 -20.41 23.06
N LYS A 68 -4.49 -20.53 23.81
CA LYS A 68 -3.55 -19.43 24.02
C LYS A 68 -2.95 -18.94 22.70
N LEU A 69 -2.56 -19.86 21.80
CA LEU A 69 -2.05 -19.51 20.48
C LEU A 69 -3.10 -18.79 19.64
N THR A 70 -4.36 -19.25 19.64
CA THR A 70 -5.45 -18.60 18.89
C THR A 70 -5.75 -17.21 19.42
N VAL A 71 -5.75 -17.01 20.75
CA VAL A 71 -5.93 -15.68 21.34
C VAL A 71 -4.77 -14.76 20.98
N ALA A 72 -3.53 -15.25 21.07
CA ALA A 72 -2.35 -14.48 20.68
C ALA A 72 -2.38 -14.10 19.19
N SER A 73 -2.78 -15.02 18.30
CA SER A 73 -2.89 -14.73 16.87
C SER A 73 -3.95 -13.67 16.56
N ILE A 74 -5.09 -13.71 17.24
CA ILE A 74 -6.15 -12.69 17.08
C ILE A 74 -5.65 -11.33 17.54
N LEU A 75 -4.94 -11.25 18.67
CA LEU A 75 -4.37 -10.00 19.16
C LEU A 75 -3.34 -9.42 18.18
N VAL A 76 -2.45 -10.25 17.63
CA VAL A 76 -1.49 -9.80 16.62
C VAL A 76 -2.20 -9.29 15.38
N ALA A 77 -3.21 -10.01 14.88
CA ALA A 77 -3.98 -9.58 13.72
C ALA A 77 -4.70 -8.24 13.96
N ALA A 78 -5.26 -8.04 15.16
CA ALA A 78 -5.89 -6.78 15.55
C ALA A 78 -4.90 -5.61 15.58
N VAL A 79 -3.69 -5.82 16.11
CA VAL A 79 -2.62 -4.80 16.11
C VAL A 79 -2.18 -4.46 14.69
N VAL A 80 -2.01 -5.46 13.82
CA VAL A 80 -1.66 -5.24 12.41
C VAL A 80 -2.76 -4.47 11.69
N ALA A 81 -4.02 -4.85 11.87
CA ALA A 81 -5.16 -4.13 11.28
C ALA A 81 -5.23 -2.68 11.77
N TRP A 82 -5.03 -2.44 13.06
CA TRP A 82 -4.97 -1.11 13.64
C TRP A 82 -3.82 -0.27 13.05
N LEU A 83 -2.63 -0.84 12.88
CA LEU A 83 -1.50 -0.15 12.26
C LEU A 83 -1.79 0.22 10.80
N VAL A 84 -2.37 -0.68 10.00
CA VAL A 84 -2.74 -0.40 8.60
C VAL A 84 -3.77 0.72 8.53
N LEU A 85 -4.79 0.71 9.39
CA LEU A 85 -5.79 1.76 9.46
C LEU A 85 -5.20 3.09 9.92
N SER A 86 -4.29 3.08 10.90
CA SER A 86 -3.61 4.29 11.37
C SER A 86 -2.73 4.90 10.28
N LEU A 87 -1.97 4.07 9.55
CA LEU A 87 -1.09 4.53 8.47
C LEU A 87 -1.89 5.10 7.30
N THR A 88 -3.02 4.48 6.94
CA THR A 88 -3.87 4.97 5.83
C THR A 88 -4.57 6.29 6.16
N VAL A 89 -5.06 6.46 7.39
CA VAL A 89 -5.71 7.72 7.82
C VAL A 89 -4.69 8.87 7.95
N TRP A 90 -3.46 8.58 8.35
CA TRP A 90 -2.43 9.61 8.58
C TRP A 90 -1.63 9.96 7.30
N ALA A 91 -1.75 9.16 6.25
CA ALA A 91 -1.03 9.39 5.00
C ALA A 91 -1.58 10.57 4.19
N ASN A 92 -2.76 11.10 4.51
CA ASN A 92 -3.29 12.27 3.82
C ASN A 92 -2.67 13.56 4.40
N PRO A 93 -1.77 14.25 3.67
CA PRO A 93 -1.21 15.51 4.14
C PRO A 93 -2.33 16.52 4.35
N SER A 94 -2.30 17.24 5.48
CA SER A 94 -3.23 18.35 5.70
C SER A 94 -3.03 19.45 4.63
N PRO A 95 -4.04 20.28 4.33
CA PRO A 95 -3.89 21.39 3.38
C PRO A 95 -2.69 22.27 3.68
N SER A 96 -2.44 22.58 4.96
CA SER A 96 -1.26 23.34 5.39
C SER A 96 0.04 22.65 4.98
N LYS A 97 0.12 21.32 5.12
CA LYS A 97 1.31 20.55 4.76
C LYS A 97 1.50 20.50 3.24
N VAL A 98 0.43 20.42 2.47
CA VAL A 98 0.49 20.51 0.99
C VAL A 98 1.00 21.88 0.56
N SER A 99 0.51 22.97 1.16
CA SER A 99 0.98 24.33 0.88
C SER A 99 2.44 24.52 1.25
N SER A 100 2.89 24.02 2.42
CA SER A 100 4.31 24.05 2.79
C SER A 100 5.18 23.27 1.80
N LYS A 101 4.71 22.10 1.34
CA LYS A 101 5.43 21.30 0.32
C LYS A 101 5.54 22.01 -1.03
N LEU A 102 4.56 22.82 -1.42
CA LEU A 102 4.68 23.66 -2.63
C LEU A 102 5.83 24.66 -2.50
N ILE A 103 5.92 25.32 -1.35
CA ILE A 103 6.99 26.29 -1.07
C ILE A 103 8.35 25.59 -1.00
N GLU A 104 8.42 24.43 -0.36
CA GLU A 104 9.62 23.58 -0.30
C GLU A 104 10.07 23.17 -1.72
N ALA A 105 9.15 22.68 -2.56
CA ALA A 105 9.47 22.31 -3.94
C ALA A 105 9.95 23.50 -4.79
N LEU A 106 9.43 24.71 -4.55
CA LEU A 106 9.93 25.94 -5.19
C LEU A 106 11.33 26.31 -4.72
N ASN A 107 11.60 26.21 -3.42
CA ASN A 107 12.92 26.47 -2.83
C ASN A 107 13.96 25.46 -3.33
N ASP A 108 13.59 24.18 -3.40
CA ASP A 108 14.45 23.08 -3.86
C ASP A 108 14.60 23.04 -5.39
N ARG A 109 13.86 23.90 -6.11
CA ARG A 109 13.83 23.95 -7.57
C ARG A 109 13.46 22.59 -8.18
N SER A 110 12.59 21.83 -7.51
CA SER A 110 12.10 20.54 -7.97
C SER A 110 10.78 20.67 -8.71
N ARG A 111 10.87 20.80 -10.05
CA ARG A 111 9.68 20.84 -10.93
C ARG A 111 8.78 19.61 -10.72
N ALA A 112 9.39 18.43 -10.56
CA ALA A 112 8.66 17.18 -10.42
C ALA A 112 7.86 17.12 -9.11
N ASP A 113 8.46 17.52 -7.99
CA ASP A 113 7.78 17.54 -6.69
C ASP A 113 6.67 18.59 -6.67
N PHE A 114 6.92 19.77 -7.26
CA PHE A 114 5.90 20.82 -7.39
C PHE A 114 4.69 20.32 -8.17
N ALA A 115 4.91 19.75 -9.37
CA ALA A 115 3.84 19.24 -10.23
C ALA A 115 3.08 18.05 -9.60
N SER A 116 3.73 17.26 -8.73
CA SER A 116 3.10 16.13 -8.03
C SER A 116 2.02 16.53 -7.03
N LEU A 117 2.00 17.80 -6.61
CA LEU A 117 1.01 18.34 -5.66
C LEU A 117 -0.29 18.77 -6.35
N PHE A 118 -0.35 18.67 -7.68
CA PHE A 118 -1.52 18.96 -8.50
C PHE A 118 -2.14 17.67 -9.03
N ARG A 119 -3.40 17.73 -9.48
CA ARG A 119 -4.04 16.61 -10.15
C ARG A 119 -3.38 16.34 -11.49
N GLU A 120 -3.48 15.10 -11.96
CA GLU A 120 -2.89 14.68 -13.24
C GLU A 120 -3.36 15.55 -14.42
N GLU A 121 -4.65 15.90 -14.45
CA GLU A 121 -5.25 16.78 -15.47
C GLU A 121 -4.75 18.23 -15.44
N GLU A 122 -4.21 18.70 -14.31
CA GLU A 122 -3.66 20.05 -14.16
C GLU A 122 -2.12 20.09 -14.21
N ARG A 123 -1.47 18.94 -14.39
CA ARG A 123 -0.01 18.82 -14.28
C ARG A 123 0.72 19.73 -15.27
N ALA A 124 0.24 19.81 -16.51
CA ALA A 124 0.81 20.71 -17.52
C ALA A 124 0.68 22.20 -17.13
N SER A 125 -0.47 22.60 -16.59
CA SER A 125 -0.69 23.96 -16.08
C SER A 125 0.18 24.26 -14.86
N ALA A 126 0.38 23.27 -13.98
CA ALA A 126 1.24 23.38 -12.81
C ALA A 126 2.71 23.55 -13.19
N GLU A 127 3.19 22.82 -14.20
CA GLU A 127 4.54 22.99 -14.74
C GLU A 127 4.71 24.39 -15.35
N SER A 128 3.71 24.90 -16.09
CA SER A 128 3.76 26.26 -16.62
C SER A 128 3.78 27.32 -15.52
N MET A 129 2.97 27.15 -14.46
CA MET A 129 3.00 28.01 -13.27
C MET A 129 4.36 27.98 -12.59
N TYR A 130 4.94 26.78 -12.41
CA TYR A 130 6.27 26.60 -11.83
C TYR A 130 7.32 27.40 -12.61
N GLU A 131 7.36 27.27 -13.94
CA GLU A 131 8.31 28.02 -14.76
C GLU A 131 8.14 29.53 -14.65
N GLY A 132 6.90 30.02 -14.53
CA GLY A 132 6.62 31.42 -14.25
C GLY A 132 7.20 31.85 -12.91
N LEU A 133 6.89 31.13 -11.84
CA LEU A 133 7.37 31.43 -10.48
C LEU A 133 8.89 31.39 -10.39
N ILE A 134 9.55 30.40 -10.99
CA ILE A 134 11.01 30.26 -10.97
C ILE A 134 11.69 31.41 -11.71
N ARG A 135 11.11 31.86 -12.82
CA ARG A 135 11.60 33.01 -13.58
C ARG A 135 11.54 34.29 -12.76
N GLU A 136 10.40 34.55 -12.11
CA GLU A 136 10.22 35.73 -11.25
C GLU A 136 11.13 35.68 -10.01
N LEU A 137 11.28 34.50 -9.39
CA LEU A 137 12.18 34.31 -8.25
C LEU A 137 13.66 34.47 -8.63
N GLY A 138 14.02 34.22 -9.88
CA GLY A 138 15.42 34.14 -10.33
C GLY A 138 16.17 32.94 -9.73
N ALA A 139 17.47 32.80 -10.04
CA ALA A 139 18.26 31.61 -9.68
C ALA A 139 18.50 31.45 -8.17
N ALA A 140 18.67 32.57 -7.45
CA ALA A 140 18.95 32.58 -6.02
C ALA A 140 17.72 32.83 -5.14
N GLY A 141 16.54 33.02 -5.75
CA GLY A 141 15.34 33.36 -4.99
C GLY A 141 14.86 32.22 -4.08
N ALA A 142 14.24 32.57 -2.97
CA ALA A 142 13.70 31.59 -2.02
C ALA A 142 12.67 32.22 -1.08
N TYR A 143 11.69 31.43 -0.68
CA TYR A 143 10.78 31.73 0.40
C TYR A 143 11.41 31.39 1.76
N ARG A 144 11.24 32.25 2.76
CA ARG A 144 11.69 32.04 4.14
C ARG A 144 10.58 32.32 5.14
N ASP A 145 10.56 31.52 6.21
CA ASP A 145 9.67 31.69 7.36
C ASP A 145 8.17 31.83 7.01
N VAL A 146 7.74 31.18 5.92
CA VAL A 146 6.36 31.25 5.43
C VAL A 146 5.41 30.55 6.38
N LYS A 147 4.37 31.26 6.81
CA LYS A 147 3.28 30.73 7.62
C LYS A 147 1.95 30.81 6.87
N PHE A 148 1.20 29.73 6.93
CA PHE A 148 -0.10 29.62 6.31
C PHE A 148 -1.22 29.64 7.35
N ARG A 149 -2.28 30.39 7.07
CA ARG A 149 -3.59 30.22 7.71
C ARG A 149 -4.51 29.45 6.78
N VAL A 150 -4.94 28.28 7.23
CA VAL A 150 -5.86 27.44 6.47
C VAL A 150 -7.30 27.71 6.88
N VAL A 151 -8.13 28.07 5.91
CA VAL A 151 -9.58 28.18 6.04
C VAL A 151 -10.21 27.05 5.23
N LYS A 152 -11.04 26.23 5.87
CA LYS A 152 -11.80 25.14 5.22
C LYS A 152 -13.27 25.50 5.21
N PRO A 153 -13.81 26.04 4.10
CA PRO A 153 -15.24 26.32 4.02
C PRO A 153 -16.09 25.03 4.04
N ASP A 154 -15.53 23.93 3.51
CA ASP A 154 -16.18 22.62 3.44
C ASP A 154 -15.14 21.46 3.48
N ASN A 155 -15.59 20.23 3.26
CA ASN A 155 -14.74 19.03 3.32
C ASN A 155 -13.90 18.80 2.05
N TYR A 156 -14.20 19.50 0.97
CA TYR A 156 -13.63 19.31 -0.36
C TYR A 156 -12.74 20.47 -0.79
N THR A 157 -12.84 21.63 -0.15
CA THR A 157 -12.08 22.82 -0.52
C THR A 157 -11.37 23.40 0.70
N ALA A 158 -10.19 23.99 0.45
CA ALA A 158 -9.43 24.70 1.47
C ALA A 158 -8.66 25.85 0.83
N TYR A 159 -8.56 26.96 1.56
CA TYR A 159 -7.73 28.11 1.22
C TYR A 159 -6.59 28.19 2.22
N ALA A 160 -5.35 28.13 1.75
CA ALA A 160 -4.19 28.38 2.58
C ALA A 160 -3.63 29.77 2.26
N HIS A 161 -4.00 30.75 3.06
CA HIS A 161 -3.53 32.12 2.94
C HIS A 161 -2.11 32.22 3.51
N LEU A 162 -1.17 32.84 2.79
CA LEU A 162 0.12 33.20 3.39
C LEU A 162 -0.11 34.39 4.33
N GLU A 163 0.07 34.19 5.63
CA GLU A 163 -0.09 35.26 6.62
C GLU A 163 1.17 36.10 6.79
N SER A 164 2.32 35.44 6.75
CA SER A 164 3.63 36.05 6.99
C SER A 164 4.75 35.26 6.32
N GLY A 165 5.86 35.92 6.01
CA GLY A 165 7.09 35.30 5.55
C GLY A 165 7.94 36.33 4.81
N SER A 166 8.94 35.88 4.09
CA SER A 166 9.65 36.72 3.13
C SER A 166 10.06 35.93 1.89
N VAL A 167 10.21 36.63 0.77
CA VAL A 167 10.75 36.10 -0.47
C VAL A 167 12.00 36.90 -0.79
N THR A 168 13.12 36.20 -0.90
CA THR A 168 14.32 36.77 -1.53
C THR A 168 14.21 36.53 -3.02
N LEU A 169 14.38 37.56 -3.84
CA LEU A 169 14.43 37.48 -5.30
C LEU A 169 15.88 37.25 -5.77
N GLY A 170 16.06 36.94 -7.05
CA GLY A 170 17.36 36.60 -7.63
C GLY A 170 18.39 37.73 -7.61
N ASP A 171 17.94 38.97 -7.50
CA ASP A 171 18.77 40.18 -7.32
C ASP A 171 19.13 40.46 -5.84
N GLY A 172 18.64 39.63 -4.91
CA GLY A 172 18.82 39.79 -3.46
C GLY A 172 17.75 40.67 -2.80
N THR A 173 16.79 41.22 -3.56
CA THR A 173 15.69 42.00 -3.00
C THR A 173 14.84 41.11 -2.09
N VAL A 174 14.59 41.56 -0.86
CA VAL A 174 13.75 40.85 0.10
C VAL A 174 12.38 41.52 0.16
N VAL A 175 11.35 40.78 -0.25
CA VAL A 175 9.95 41.18 -0.18
C VAL A 175 9.34 40.50 1.04
N ASN A 176 8.85 41.30 2.00
CA ASN A 176 8.13 40.76 3.16
C ASN A 176 6.70 40.45 2.76
N ILE A 177 6.25 39.24 3.05
CA ILE A 177 4.88 38.81 2.81
C ILE A 177 4.04 39.16 4.02
N GLN A 178 2.91 39.81 3.79
CA GLN A 178 1.91 40.15 4.79
C GLN A 178 0.55 39.60 4.37
N SER A 179 -0.35 39.44 5.35
CA SER A 179 -1.71 38.97 5.10
C SER A 179 -2.51 39.87 4.13
N SER A 180 -2.10 41.13 3.96
CA SER A 180 -2.68 42.09 3.00
C SER A 180 -2.36 41.79 1.54
N ASP A 181 -1.34 41.00 1.25
CA ASP A 181 -0.90 40.69 -0.11
C ASP A 181 -1.85 39.70 -0.81
N ASN A 182 -2.82 39.13 -0.08
CA ASN A 182 -3.84 38.22 -0.58
C ASN A 182 -3.26 36.99 -1.33
N LEU A 183 -2.05 36.57 -0.94
CA LEU A 183 -1.43 35.34 -1.44
C LEU A 183 -2.15 34.14 -0.86
N VAL A 184 -2.58 33.23 -1.74
CA VAL A 184 -3.44 32.11 -1.38
C VAL A 184 -3.09 30.89 -2.23
N VAL A 185 -3.05 29.73 -1.61
CA VAL A 185 -3.06 28.44 -2.29
C VAL A 185 -4.46 27.87 -2.19
N TYR A 186 -5.10 27.68 -3.33
CA TYR A 186 -6.40 27.03 -3.39
C TYR A 186 -6.22 25.53 -3.54
N LEU A 187 -6.89 24.78 -2.67
CA LEU A 187 -6.72 23.33 -2.53
C LEU A 187 -8.07 22.64 -2.65
N GLU A 188 -8.10 21.53 -3.36
CA GLU A 188 -9.28 20.66 -3.51
C GLU A 188 -8.97 19.24 -3.03
N SER A 189 -9.95 18.59 -2.40
CA SER A 189 -9.85 17.22 -1.92
C SER A 189 -10.52 16.25 -2.91
N HIS A 190 -9.75 15.31 -3.45
CA HIS A 190 -10.23 14.24 -4.29
C HIS A 190 -9.83 12.89 -3.69
N GLY A 191 -10.82 12.02 -3.43
CA GLY A 191 -10.57 10.70 -2.85
C GLY A 191 -9.87 10.76 -1.47
N GLY A 192 -10.11 11.84 -0.71
CA GLY A 192 -9.44 12.05 0.57
C GLY A 192 -7.96 12.38 0.43
N LYS A 193 -7.51 12.95 -0.70
CA LYS A 193 -6.18 13.56 -0.88
C LYS A 193 -6.33 15.02 -1.30
N TRP A 194 -5.49 15.89 -0.76
CA TRP A 194 -5.50 17.32 -1.08
C TRP A 194 -4.55 17.62 -2.24
N TYR A 195 -5.05 18.39 -3.21
CA TYR A 195 -4.33 18.83 -4.39
C TYR A 195 -4.42 20.34 -4.52
N ALA A 196 -3.35 20.99 -4.94
CA ALA A 196 -3.40 22.39 -5.30
C ALA A 196 -4.04 22.60 -6.68
N ARG A 197 -4.63 23.77 -6.88
CA ARG A 197 -5.29 24.19 -8.12
C ARG A 197 -4.54 25.35 -8.74
N THR A 198 -4.41 25.37 -10.05
CA THR A 198 -3.59 26.38 -10.73
C THR A 198 -4.32 27.73 -10.88
N LEU A 199 -5.60 27.71 -11.27
CA LEU A 199 -6.36 28.91 -11.64
C LEU A 199 -6.59 29.93 -10.51
N GLN A 200 -6.44 29.52 -9.25
CA GLN A 200 -6.72 30.36 -8.08
C GLN A 200 -5.54 30.49 -7.11
N THR A 201 -4.44 29.79 -7.39
CA THR A 201 -3.24 29.88 -6.54
C THR A 201 -2.40 31.08 -6.95
N ARG A 202 -2.06 31.92 -5.97
CA ARG A 202 -1.18 33.09 -6.10
C ARG A 202 -0.11 33.02 -5.01
N LEU A 203 1.14 32.91 -5.43
CA LEU A 203 2.29 32.72 -4.53
C LEU A 203 3.26 33.90 -4.53
N LEU A 204 3.14 34.81 -5.51
CA LEU A 204 3.90 36.05 -5.59
C LEU A 204 2.94 37.24 -5.60
N PRO A 205 3.30 38.37 -4.96
CA PRO A 205 2.51 39.60 -4.94
C PRO A 205 2.47 40.28 -6.32
#